data_AF-A0A6G8D7K7-F1
#
_entry.id   AF-A0A6G8D7K7-F1
#
_cell.length_a   1.000
_cell.length_b   1.000
_cell.length_c   1.000
_cell.angle_alpha   90.00
_cell.angle_beta   90.00
_cell.angle_gamma   90.00
#
_symmetry.space_group_name_H-M   'P 1'
#
loop_
_entity.id
_entity.type
_entity.pdbx_description
1 polymer ?
#
loop_
_entity_poly.entity_id
_entity_poly.type
_entity_poly.pdbx_seq_one_letter_code
_entity_poly.pdbx_strand_id
1 'polypeptide(L)'
;MDKLLIESVITNATFLTVLGLVARSLFKHYLDKDISNFKEKIKSDASKQVEAFKSELEKDRLRLQISYGGIFEKQANAILDLYQHLLKLERARYYAVHDSKSGTDRRKDFMPHWQEIRSKYAEHRILLPEHIDTELDRFFSTLFKNVLKYNRLDQRLSSCVSDEEFEKISEVQAEVFQYLEQEIPAIQEYLISEMRKTIGVHPEK
;
A
#
# COMPACT_ATOMS: atom_id res chain seq x y z
N MET A 1 -36.99 -27.89 93.12
CA MET A 1 -36.39 -28.49 91.92
C MET A 1 -36.53 -27.59 90.70
N ASP A 2 -37.57 -26.77 90.60
CA ASP A 2 -37.87 -26.01 89.36
C ASP A 2 -36.89 -24.88 88.99
N LYS A 3 -36.27 -24.19 89.95
CA LYS A 3 -35.29 -23.12 89.67
C LYS A 3 -34.02 -23.61 88.95
N LEU A 4 -33.49 -24.76 89.35
CA LEU A 4 -32.28 -25.36 88.77
C LEU A 4 -32.50 -25.84 87.33
N LEU A 5 -33.70 -26.31 87.01
CA LEU A 5 -34.08 -26.70 85.64
C LEU A 5 -34.22 -25.48 84.73
N ILE A 6 -34.82 -24.39 85.22
CA ILE A 6 -34.98 -23.14 84.45
C ILE A 6 -33.61 -22.51 84.17
N GLU A 7 -32.70 -22.44 85.16
CA GLU A 7 -31.33 -21.95 84.95
C GLU A 7 -30.56 -22.81 83.94
N SER A 8 -30.65 -24.14 84.03
CA SER A 8 -30.03 -25.07 83.08
C SER A 8 -30.52 -24.83 81.64
N VAL A 9 -31.83 -24.68 81.44
CA VAL A 9 -32.43 -24.44 80.13
C VAL A 9 -32.03 -23.07 79.56
N ILE A 10 -32.00 -22.02 80.39
CA ILE A 10 -31.58 -20.66 79.97
C ILE A 10 -30.09 -20.64 79.60
N THR A 11 -29.25 -21.34 80.36
CA THR A 11 -27.80 -21.41 80.11
C THR A 11 -27.50 -22.18 78.83
N ASN A 12 -28.20 -23.28 78.58
CA ASN A 12 -28.08 -24.04 77.33
C ASN A 12 -28.61 -23.25 76.13
N ALA A 13 -29.73 -22.53 76.30
CA ALA A 13 -30.28 -21.68 75.24
C ALA A 13 -29.33 -20.54 74.88
N THR A 14 -28.78 -19.81 75.86
CA THR A 14 -27.79 -18.74 75.61
C THR A 14 -26.52 -19.27 74.97
N PHE A 15 -26.03 -20.44 75.39
CA PHE A 15 -24.88 -21.09 74.78
C PHE A 15 -25.14 -21.45 73.30
N LEU A 16 -26.31 -21.99 72.97
CA LEU A 16 -26.72 -22.26 71.59
C LEU A 16 -26.83 -20.99 70.74
N THR A 17 -27.33 -19.88 71.30
CA THR A 17 -27.40 -18.60 70.59
C THR A 17 -26.01 -18.05 70.27
N VAL A 18 -25.09 -18.12 71.24
CA VAL A 18 -23.69 -17.70 71.05
C VAL A 18 -23.00 -18.59 70.01
N LEU A 19 -23.18 -19.91 70.09
CA LEU A 19 -22.67 -20.87 69.08
C LEU A 19 -23.21 -20.58 67.68
N GLY A 20 -24.52 -20.29 67.56
CA GLY A 20 -25.14 -19.92 66.29
C GLY A 20 -24.56 -18.64 65.69
N LEU A 21 -24.30 -17.62 66.52
CA LEU A 21 -23.66 -16.37 66.08
C LEU A 21 -22.21 -16.58 65.64
N VAL A 22 -21.43 -17.37 66.40
CA VAL A 22 -20.05 -17.69 66.04
C VAL A 22 -20.01 -18.51 64.75
N ALA A 23 -20.84 -19.54 64.62
CA ALA A 23 -20.94 -20.35 63.41
C ALA A 23 -21.30 -19.49 62.19
N ARG A 24 -22.32 -18.61 62.32
CA ARG A 24 -22.70 -17.66 61.27
C ARG A 24 -21.55 -16.73 60.89
N SER A 25 -20.81 -16.22 61.87
CA SER A 25 -19.67 -15.33 61.65
C SER A 25 -18.53 -16.05 60.90
N LEU A 26 -18.21 -17.27 61.30
CA LEU A 26 -17.18 -18.09 60.64
C LEU A 26 -17.58 -18.44 59.19
N PHE A 27 -18.83 -18.85 58.96
CA PHE A 27 -19.34 -19.12 57.61
C PHE A 27 -19.30 -17.87 56.73
N LYS A 28 -19.73 -16.72 57.26
CA LYS A 28 -19.69 -15.45 56.54
C LYS A 28 -18.25 -15.06 56.19
N HIS A 29 -17.33 -15.15 57.15
CA HIS A 29 -15.92 -14.84 56.91
C HIS A 29 -15.28 -15.76 55.87
N TYR A 30 -15.62 -17.06 55.89
CA TYR A 30 -15.13 -18.02 54.90
C TYR A 30 -15.67 -17.70 53.49
N LEU A 31 -16.98 -17.41 53.38
CA LEU A 31 -17.61 -16.99 52.13
C LEU A 31 -17.02 -15.68 51.59
N ASP A 32 -16.84 -14.67 52.45
CA ASP A 32 -16.26 -13.39 52.07
C ASP A 32 -14.82 -13.58 51.56
N LYS A 33 -14.05 -14.48 52.19
CA LYS A 33 -12.70 -14.84 51.76
C LYS A 33 -12.69 -15.53 50.40
N ASP A 34 -13.57 -16.51 50.18
CA ASP A 34 -13.67 -17.21 48.89
C ASP A 34 -14.13 -16.28 47.76
N ILE A 35 -15.09 -15.38 48.03
CA ILE A 35 -15.54 -14.36 47.08
C ILE A 35 -14.37 -13.42 46.74
N SER A 36 -13.58 -13.00 47.73
CA SER A 36 -12.41 -12.15 47.51
C SER A 36 -11.36 -12.86 46.65
N ASN A 37 -11.02 -14.11 46.99
CA ASN A 37 -10.08 -14.93 46.23
C ASN A 37 -10.55 -15.16 44.78
N PHE A 38 -11.83 -15.44 44.60
CA PHE A 38 -12.42 -15.64 43.27
C PHE A 38 -12.38 -14.36 42.44
N LYS A 39 -12.71 -13.21 43.05
CA LYS A 39 -12.65 -11.89 42.41
C LYS A 39 -11.22 -11.52 42.02
N GLU A 40 -10.25 -11.77 42.90
CA GLU A 40 -8.83 -11.58 42.61
C GLU A 40 -8.34 -12.49 41.48
N LYS A 41 -8.77 -13.76 41.48
CA LYS A 41 -8.44 -14.71 40.42
C LYS A 41 -9.00 -14.27 39.06
N ILE A 42 -10.29 -13.90 39.00
CA ILE A 42 -10.90 -13.37 37.76
C ILE A 42 -10.16 -12.12 37.31
N LYS A 43 -9.85 -11.18 38.21
CA LYS A 43 -9.14 -9.95 37.85
C LYS A 43 -7.74 -10.26 37.32
N SER A 44 -7.03 -11.18 37.95
CA SER A 44 -5.70 -11.63 37.53
C SER A 44 -5.75 -12.30 36.15
N ASP A 45 -6.70 -13.22 35.93
CA ASP A 45 -6.86 -13.92 34.66
C ASP A 45 -7.31 -12.95 33.54
N ALA A 46 -8.22 -12.01 33.84
CA ALA A 46 -8.61 -10.96 32.91
C ALA A 46 -7.42 -10.05 32.55
N SER A 47 -6.63 -9.61 33.53
CA SER A 47 -5.43 -8.81 33.28
C SER A 47 -4.41 -9.57 32.44
N LYS A 48 -4.19 -10.87 32.70
CA LYS A 48 -3.31 -11.71 31.89
C LYS A 48 -3.80 -11.83 30.45
N GLN A 49 -5.09 -12.04 30.24
CA GLN A 49 -5.67 -12.10 28.89
C GLN A 49 -5.54 -10.76 28.16
N VAL A 50 -5.82 -9.64 28.84
CA VAL A 50 -5.67 -8.30 28.25
C VAL A 50 -4.21 -8.03 27.85
N GLU A 51 -3.25 -8.36 28.71
CA GLU A 51 -1.82 -8.19 28.38
C GLU A 51 -1.37 -9.14 27.26
N ALA A 52 -1.89 -10.37 27.21
CA ALA A 52 -1.64 -11.29 26.11
C ALA A 52 -2.17 -10.73 24.78
N PHE A 53 -3.42 -10.24 24.75
CA PHE A 53 -4.01 -9.62 23.56
C PHE A 53 -3.26 -8.36 23.11
N LYS A 54 -2.86 -7.49 24.05
CA LYS A 54 -2.04 -6.32 23.72
C LYS A 54 -0.70 -6.72 23.09
N SER A 55 -0.02 -7.71 23.68
CA SER A 55 1.26 -8.21 23.16
C SER A 55 1.11 -8.81 21.75
N GLU A 56 0.03 -9.55 21.49
CA GLU A 56 -0.27 -10.09 20.17
C GLU A 56 -0.55 -8.97 19.16
N LEU A 57 -1.37 -7.99 19.51
CA LEU A 57 -1.68 -6.83 18.68
C LEU A 57 -0.40 -6.02 18.34
N GLU A 58 0.49 -5.81 19.30
CA GLU A 58 1.76 -5.13 19.08
C GLU A 58 2.69 -5.91 18.13
N LYS A 59 2.74 -7.24 18.26
CA LYS A 59 3.50 -8.09 17.34
C LYS A 59 2.96 -7.99 15.91
N ASP A 60 1.64 -8.03 15.75
CA ASP A 60 1.01 -7.91 14.44
C ASP A 60 1.20 -6.51 13.84
N ARG A 61 1.08 -5.46 14.66
CA ARG A 61 1.40 -4.09 14.24
C ARG A 61 2.86 -3.98 13.77
N LEU A 62 3.80 -4.55 14.51
CA LEU A 62 5.22 -4.54 14.14
C LEU A 62 5.46 -5.33 12.84
N ARG A 63 4.84 -6.51 12.71
CA ARG A 63 4.92 -7.31 11.48
C ARG A 63 4.40 -6.52 10.29
N LEU A 64 3.23 -5.91 10.41
CA LEU A 64 2.66 -5.04 9.38
C LEU A 64 3.59 -3.88 9.07
N GLN A 65 4.13 -3.19 10.07
CA GLN A 65 5.05 -2.07 9.87
C GLN A 65 6.32 -2.50 9.11
N ILE A 66 6.89 -3.66 9.43
CA ILE A 66 8.06 -4.22 8.74
C ILE A 66 7.69 -4.62 7.30
N SER A 67 6.59 -5.35 7.13
CA SER A 67 6.12 -5.79 5.82
C SER A 67 5.80 -4.61 4.92
N TYR A 68 5.07 -3.61 5.42
CA TYR A 68 4.75 -2.39 4.69
C TYR A 68 6.00 -1.58 4.40
N GLY A 69 6.93 -1.42 5.35
CA GLY A 69 8.19 -0.70 5.11
C GLY A 69 8.98 -1.27 3.94
N GLY A 70 9.20 -2.59 3.93
CA GLY A 70 9.92 -3.26 2.85
C GLY A 70 9.17 -3.29 1.51
N ILE A 71 7.83 -3.35 1.53
CA ILE A 71 7.03 -3.27 0.30
C ILE A 71 7.10 -1.86 -0.27
N PHE A 72 6.83 -0.82 0.52
CA PHE A 72 6.86 0.57 0.05
C PHE A 72 8.23 0.97 -0.49
N GLU A 73 9.32 0.52 0.15
CA GLU A 73 10.67 0.73 -0.38
C GLU A 73 10.84 0.10 -1.77
N LYS A 74 10.40 -1.15 -1.95
CA LYS A 74 10.45 -1.82 -3.26
C LYS A 74 9.60 -1.13 -4.31
N GLN A 75 8.40 -0.67 -3.94
CA GLN A 75 7.52 0.09 -4.84
C GLN A 75 8.14 1.43 -5.24
N ALA A 76 8.68 2.17 -4.28
CA ALA A 76 9.37 3.43 -4.54
C ALA A 76 10.57 3.23 -5.47
N ASN A 77 11.39 2.20 -5.22
CA ASN A 77 12.53 1.88 -6.08
C ASN A 77 12.10 1.47 -7.49
N ALA A 78 11.03 0.70 -7.63
CA ALA A 78 10.46 0.34 -8.93
C ALA A 78 9.99 1.59 -9.71
N ILE A 79 9.25 2.49 -9.06
CA ILE A 79 8.79 3.75 -9.69
C ILE A 79 9.98 4.63 -10.09
N LEU A 80 10.99 4.76 -9.22
CA LEU A 80 12.20 5.52 -9.49
C LEU A 80 12.98 4.98 -10.69
N ASP A 81 13.17 3.66 -10.76
CA ASP A 81 13.90 3.01 -11.84
C ASP A 81 13.18 3.21 -13.17
N LEU A 82 11.86 3.04 -13.21
CA LEU A 82 11.06 3.31 -14.40
C LEU A 82 11.13 4.77 -14.83
N TYR A 83 11.05 5.71 -13.88
CA TYR A 83 11.18 7.13 -14.15
C TYR A 83 12.53 7.49 -14.82
N GLN A 84 13.63 6.94 -14.31
CA GLN A 84 14.96 7.14 -14.91
C GLN A 84 15.03 6.63 -16.36
N HIS A 85 14.47 5.46 -16.62
CA HIS A 85 14.40 4.91 -17.97
C HIS A 85 13.48 5.74 -18.88
N LEU A 86 12.44 6.34 -18.32
CA LEU A 86 11.51 7.18 -19.06
C LEU A 86 12.15 8.51 -19.49
N LEU A 87 13.06 9.07 -18.69
CA LEU A 87 13.90 10.21 -19.09
C LEU A 87 14.85 9.86 -20.25
N LYS A 88 15.46 8.67 -20.22
CA LYS A 88 16.28 8.18 -21.34
C LYS A 88 15.44 8.02 -22.61
N LEU A 89 14.24 7.44 -22.46
CA LEU A 89 13.29 7.24 -23.56
C LEU A 89 12.81 8.57 -24.14
N GLU A 90 12.57 9.58 -23.29
CA GLU A 90 12.22 10.92 -23.72
C GLU A 90 13.28 11.51 -24.65
N ARG A 91 14.54 11.48 -24.22
CA ARG A 91 15.67 11.95 -25.02
C ARG A 91 15.78 11.17 -26.33
N ALA A 92 15.62 9.85 -26.28
CA ALA A 92 15.65 9.01 -27.47
C ALA A 92 14.50 9.34 -28.44
N ARG A 93 13.29 9.57 -27.92
CA ARG A 93 12.11 10.00 -28.69
C ARG A 93 12.35 11.34 -29.37
N TYR A 94 12.95 12.31 -28.67
CA TYR A 94 13.29 13.61 -29.23
C TYR A 94 14.17 13.45 -30.49
N TYR A 95 15.25 12.68 -30.40
CA TYR A 95 16.09 12.40 -31.57
C TYR A 95 15.37 11.58 -32.64
N ALA A 96 14.50 10.64 -32.25
CA ALA A 96 13.73 9.83 -33.18
C ALA A 96 12.77 10.64 -34.08
N VAL A 97 12.45 11.87 -33.67
CA VAL A 97 11.52 12.78 -34.33
C VAL A 97 12.24 13.97 -35.00
N HIS A 98 13.26 14.52 -34.35
CA HIS A 98 13.91 15.77 -34.78
C HIS A 98 15.30 15.59 -35.43
N ASP A 99 15.92 14.42 -35.34
CA ASP A 99 17.22 14.19 -35.97
C ASP A 99 17.08 14.22 -37.51
N SER A 100 18.11 14.72 -38.19
CA SER A 100 18.17 14.82 -39.66
C SER A 100 18.56 13.49 -40.33
N LYS A 101 18.88 12.47 -39.54
CA LYS A 101 19.12 11.10 -40.01
C LYS A 101 17.90 10.51 -40.70
N SER A 102 18.15 9.43 -41.45
CA SER A 102 17.08 8.63 -42.04
C SER A 102 16.14 8.08 -40.96
N GLY A 103 14.85 7.90 -41.29
CA GLY A 103 13.89 7.28 -40.37
C GLY A 103 14.27 5.87 -39.91
N THR A 104 15.13 5.16 -40.66
CA THR A 104 15.67 3.86 -40.24
C THR A 104 16.73 4.01 -39.15
N ASP A 105 17.66 4.95 -39.29
CA ASP A 105 18.68 5.21 -38.29
C ASP A 105 18.08 5.79 -37.00
N ARG A 106 17.12 6.71 -37.12
CA ARG A 106 16.35 7.24 -35.97
C ARG A 106 15.67 6.12 -35.17
N ARG A 107 15.08 5.14 -35.85
CA ARG A 107 14.48 3.96 -35.20
C ARG A 107 15.52 3.08 -34.52
N LYS A 108 16.70 2.92 -35.11
CA LYS A 108 17.81 2.15 -34.54
C LYS A 108 18.31 2.77 -33.24
N ASP A 109 18.34 4.09 -33.15
CA ASP A 109 18.75 4.82 -31.93
C ASP A 109 17.66 4.79 -30.85
N PHE A 110 16.37 4.79 -31.24
CA PHE A 110 15.24 4.72 -30.31
C PHE A 110 15.02 3.33 -29.69
N MET A 111 15.15 2.27 -30.50
CA MET A 111 14.75 0.91 -30.12
C MET A 111 15.41 0.37 -28.84
N PRO A 112 16.73 0.57 -28.59
CA PRO A 112 17.38 0.07 -27.38
C PRO A 112 16.73 0.63 -26.11
N HIS A 113 16.43 1.93 -26.07
CA HIS A 113 15.79 2.56 -24.91
C HIS A 113 14.35 2.10 -24.71
N TRP A 114 13.63 1.89 -25.82
CA TRP A 114 12.29 1.30 -25.80
C TRP A 114 12.28 -0.12 -25.23
N GLN A 115 13.24 -0.95 -25.63
CA GLN A 115 13.38 -2.33 -25.14
C GLN A 115 13.80 -2.36 -23.67
N GLU A 116 14.76 -1.52 -23.28
CA GLU A 116 15.28 -1.41 -21.92
C GLU A 116 14.14 -1.08 -20.93
N ILE A 117 13.35 -0.04 -21.22
CA ILE A 117 12.25 0.35 -20.34
C ILE A 117 11.12 -0.70 -20.30
N ARG A 118 10.81 -1.37 -21.42
CA ARG A 118 9.81 -2.45 -21.42
C ARG A 118 10.25 -3.65 -20.61
N SER A 119 11.55 -3.99 -20.65
CA SER A 119 12.12 -5.04 -19.78
C SER A 119 11.96 -4.67 -18.31
N LYS A 120 12.37 -3.44 -17.95
CA LYS A 120 12.24 -2.94 -16.58
C LYS A 120 10.81 -2.86 -16.09
N TYR A 121 9.89 -2.43 -16.94
CA TYR A 121 8.47 -2.45 -16.64
C TYR A 121 7.97 -3.87 -16.35
N ALA A 122 8.34 -4.86 -17.17
CA ALA A 122 7.96 -6.24 -16.92
C ALA A 122 8.55 -6.80 -15.61
N GLU A 123 9.80 -6.47 -15.28
CA GLU A 123 10.46 -6.85 -14.02
C GLU A 123 9.75 -6.26 -12.80
N HIS A 124 9.33 -4.99 -12.89
CA HIS A 124 8.77 -4.24 -11.77
C HIS A 124 7.24 -4.31 -11.68
N ARG A 125 6.56 -4.87 -12.69
CA ARG A 125 5.10 -4.82 -12.84
C ARG A 125 4.34 -5.20 -11.58
N ILE A 126 4.77 -6.27 -10.91
CA ILE A 126 4.11 -6.79 -9.69
C ILE A 126 4.19 -5.83 -8.50
N LEU A 127 5.14 -4.90 -8.51
CA LEU A 127 5.33 -3.90 -7.46
C LEU A 127 4.52 -2.63 -7.73
N LEU A 128 4.01 -2.44 -8.95
CA LEU A 128 3.29 -1.22 -9.31
C LEU A 128 1.85 -1.25 -8.81
N PRO A 129 1.31 -0.12 -8.34
CA PRO A 129 -0.13 0.03 -8.18
C PRO A 129 -0.88 -0.25 -9.49
N GLU A 130 -2.05 -0.85 -9.40
CA GLU A 130 -2.84 -1.29 -10.57
C GLU A 130 -3.14 -0.16 -11.57
N HIS A 131 -3.40 1.06 -11.06
CA HIS A 131 -3.63 2.22 -11.93
C HIS A 131 -2.36 2.63 -12.69
N ILE A 132 -1.18 2.55 -12.06
CA ILE A 132 0.11 2.83 -12.72
C ILE A 132 0.40 1.76 -13.76
N ASP A 133 0.18 0.49 -13.43
CA ASP A 133 0.37 -0.62 -14.36
C ASP A 133 -0.44 -0.43 -15.64
N THR A 134 -1.72 -0.11 -15.47
CA THR A 134 -2.66 0.09 -16.58
C THR A 134 -2.29 1.29 -17.46
N GLU A 135 -1.91 2.41 -16.85
CA GLU A 135 -1.49 3.62 -17.58
C GLU A 135 -0.19 3.39 -18.33
N LEU A 136 0.82 2.77 -17.70
CA LEU A 136 2.09 2.48 -18.35
C LEU A 136 1.93 1.51 -19.53
N ASP A 137 1.13 0.45 -19.40
CA ASP A 137 0.95 -0.48 -20.52
C ASP A 137 0.27 0.17 -21.72
N ARG A 138 -0.72 1.04 -21.46
CA ARG A 138 -1.40 1.83 -22.50
C ARG A 138 -0.45 2.81 -23.16
N PHE A 139 0.27 3.60 -22.36
CA PHE A 139 1.29 4.54 -22.81
C PHE A 139 2.29 3.82 -23.71
N PHE A 140 2.82 2.70 -23.23
CA PHE A 140 3.80 1.92 -23.96
C PHE A 140 3.26 1.41 -25.30
N SER A 141 2.09 0.80 -25.30
CA SER A 141 1.47 0.29 -26.51
C SER A 141 1.22 1.38 -27.56
N THR A 142 1.02 2.63 -27.13
CA THR A 142 0.65 3.76 -27.98
C THR A 142 1.88 4.52 -28.47
N LEU A 143 2.84 4.79 -27.59
CA LEU A 143 4.08 5.50 -27.92
C LEU A 143 4.83 4.83 -29.08
N PHE A 144 5.05 3.52 -28.98
CA PHE A 144 5.78 2.78 -30.00
C PHE A 144 5.10 2.87 -31.38
N LYS A 145 3.77 2.72 -31.41
CA LYS A 145 2.99 2.83 -32.65
C LYS A 145 3.12 4.23 -33.26
N ASN A 146 3.07 5.28 -32.43
CA ASN A 146 3.16 6.66 -32.88
C ASN A 146 4.56 7.03 -33.39
N VAL A 147 5.63 6.60 -32.73
CA VAL A 147 7.01 6.81 -33.23
C VAL A 147 7.22 6.11 -34.59
N LEU A 148 6.70 4.89 -34.75
CA LEU A 148 6.76 4.18 -36.03
C LEU A 148 5.91 4.86 -37.12
N LYS A 149 4.70 5.33 -36.76
CA LYS A 149 3.81 6.04 -37.67
C LYS A 149 4.47 7.34 -38.15
N TYR A 150 5.03 8.14 -37.25
CA TYR A 150 5.74 9.37 -37.59
C TYR A 150 6.87 9.13 -38.59
N ASN A 151 7.77 8.17 -38.30
CA ASN A 151 8.90 7.87 -39.17
C ASN A 151 8.48 7.37 -40.56
N ARG A 152 7.35 6.66 -40.68
CA ARG A 152 6.80 6.23 -41.98
C ARG A 152 6.23 7.39 -42.78
N LEU A 153 5.52 8.32 -42.12
CA LEU A 153 4.95 9.50 -42.75
C LEU A 153 6.06 10.42 -43.27
N ASP A 154 7.11 10.62 -42.47
CA ASP A 154 8.29 11.41 -42.85
C ASP A 154 9.01 10.85 -44.09
N GLN A 155 9.15 9.52 -44.16
CA GLN A 155 9.71 8.85 -45.33
C GLN A 155 8.82 9.01 -46.57
N ARG A 156 7.49 9.03 -46.41
CA ARG A 156 6.52 9.23 -47.50
C ARG A 156 6.54 10.67 -48.01
N LEU A 157 6.65 11.67 -47.13
CA LEU A 157 6.84 13.07 -47.52
C LEU A 157 8.10 13.26 -48.37
N SER A 158 9.16 12.52 -48.04
CA SER A 158 10.42 12.55 -48.78
C SER A 158 10.33 11.92 -50.19
N SER A 159 9.25 11.19 -50.51
CA SER A 159 9.08 10.47 -51.79
C SER A 159 8.03 11.13 -52.67
N CYS A 160 8.34 12.34 -53.18
CA CYS A 160 7.62 13.11 -54.20
C CYS A 160 6.11 12.83 -54.27
N VAL A 161 5.37 13.28 -53.24
CA VAL A 161 3.91 13.20 -53.16
C VAL A 161 3.25 14.40 -53.83
N SER A 162 2.00 14.23 -54.28
CA SER A 162 1.17 15.35 -54.76
C SER A 162 0.85 16.34 -53.63
N ASP A 163 0.54 17.59 -53.94
CA ASP A 163 0.24 18.63 -52.94
C ASP A 163 -0.93 18.24 -52.01
N GLU A 164 -1.98 17.61 -52.54
CA GLU A 164 -3.12 17.15 -51.72
C GLU A 164 -2.74 16.01 -50.77
N GLU A 165 -1.82 15.13 -51.18
CA GLU A 165 -1.31 14.04 -50.35
C GLU A 165 -0.31 14.55 -49.31
N PHE A 166 0.49 15.56 -49.67
CA PHE A 166 1.40 16.26 -48.77
C PHE A 166 0.65 16.88 -47.58
N GLU A 167 -0.43 17.61 -47.84
CA GLU A 167 -1.25 18.24 -46.78
C GLU A 167 -1.83 17.18 -45.83
N LYS A 168 -2.46 16.12 -46.37
CA LYS A 168 -3.02 15.02 -45.55
C LYS A 168 -1.96 14.34 -44.69
N ILE A 169 -0.76 14.12 -45.22
CA ILE A 169 0.32 13.51 -44.44
C ILE A 169 0.82 14.47 -43.35
N SER A 170 0.96 15.75 -43.67
CA SER A 170 1.43 16.78 -42.74
C SER A 170 0.47 16.96 -41.56
N GLU A 171 -0.85 16.98 -41.81
CA GLU A 171 -1.89 17.02 -40.77
C GLU A 171 -1.76 15.83 -39.80
N VAL A 172 -1.72 14.61 -40.33
CA VAL A 172 -1.60 13.40 -39.51
C VAL A 172 -0.25 13.34 -38.78
N GLN A 173 0.82 13.85 -39.39
CA GLN A 173 2.13 13.93 -38.76
C GLN A 173 2.12 14.92 -37.59
N ALA A 174 1.46 16.08 -37.73
CA ALA A 174 1.31 17.07 -36.67
C ALA A 174 0.52 16.52 -35.47
N GLU A 175 -0.57 15.78 -35.70
CA GLU A 175 -1.33 15.11 -34.64
C GLU A 175 -0.47 14.12 -33.85
N VAL A 176 0.29 13.28 -34.57
CA VAL A 176 1.19 12.29 -33.95
C VAL A 176 2.29 12.99 -33.18
N PHE A 177 2.84 14.08 -33.72
CA PHE A 177 3.85 14.88 -33.06
C PHE A 177 3.35 15.47 -31.74
N GLN A 178 2.16 16.08 -31.74
CA GLN A 178 1.54 16.65 -30.55
C GLN A 178 1.34 15.59 -29.46
N TYR A 179 0.86 14.39 -29.83
CA TYR A 179 0.76 13.27 -28.90
C TYR A 179 2.13 12.92 -28.28
N LEU A 180 3.17 12.79 -29.11
CA LEU A 180 4.52 12.44 -28.66
C LEU A 180 5.14 13.48 -27.72
N GLU A 181 4.81 14.76 -27.89
CA GLU A 181 5.27 15.83 -27.01
C GLU A 181 4.59 15.82 -25.64
N GLN A 182 3.32 15.46 -25.57
CA GLN A 182 2.51 15.59 -24.35
C GLN A 182 2.57 14.36 -23.44
N GLU A 183 2.63 13.16 -24.04
CA GLU A 183 2.36 11.93 -23.29
C GLU A 183 3.52 11.46 -22.42
N ILE A 184 4.77 11.69 -22.87
CA ILE A 184 5.94 11.36 -22.05
C ILE A 184 6.01 12.25 -20.80
N PRO A 185 5.87 13.59 -20.88
CA PRO A 185 5.78 14.43 -19.68
C PRO A 185 4.57 14.09 -18.80
N ALA A 186 3.42 13.78 -19.38
CA ALA A 186 2.23 13.42 -18.61
C ALA A 186 2.46 12.18 -17.75
N ILE A 187 3.07 11.12 -18.30
CA ILE A 187 3.36 9.91 -17.53
C ILE A 187 4.51 10.13 -16.52
N GLN A 188 5.48 11.02 -16.81
CA GLN A 188 6.49 11.43 -15.82
C GLN A 188 5.85 12.08 -14.59
N GLU A 189 4.99 13.08 -14.80
CA GLU A 189 4.28 13.76 -13.70
C GLU A 189 3.39 12.80 -12.93
N TYR A 190 2.77 11.84 -13.63
CA TYR A 190 1.97 10.81 -12.99
C TYR A 190 2.80 9.91 -12.05
N LEU A 191 3.97 9.45 -12.51
CA LEU A 191 4.91 8.67 -11.68
C LEU A 191 5.46 9.50 -10.51
N ILE A 192 5.77 10.78 -10.72
CA ILE A 192 6.23 11.69 -9.65
C ILE A 192 5.14 11.85 -8.58
N SER A 193 3.89 12.06 -8.99
CA SER A 193 2.75 12.18 -8.08
C SER A 193 2.58 10.91 -7.25
N GLU A 194 2.66 9.74 -7.89
CA GLU A 194 2.53 8.47 -7.18
C GLU A 194 3.70 8.19 -6.23
N MET A 195 4.92 8.54 -6.65
CA MET A 195 6.10 8.46 -5.79
C MET A 195 5.93 9.34 -4.55
N ARG A 196 5.49 10.60 -4.72
CA ARG A 196 5.22 11.53 -3.61
C ARG A 196 4.19 10.96 -2.63
N LYS A 197 3.09 10.36 -3.12
CA LYS A 197 2.12 9.67 -2.27
C LYS A 197 2.76 8.49 -1.52
N THR A 198 3.57 7.69 -2.22
CA THR A 198 4.23 6.50 -1.66
C THR A 198 5.16 6.86 -0.50
N ILE A 199 5.87 7.99 -0.60
CA ILE A 199 6.76 8.49 0.47
C ILE A 199 6.07 9.39 1.51
N GLY A 200 4.74 9.57 1.42
CA GLY A 200 3.96 10.36 2.38
C GLY A 200 4.04 11.87 2.20
N VAL A 201 4.49 12.37 1.05
CA VAL A 201 4.39 13.79 0.68
C VAL A 201 2.97 14.06 0.20
N HIS A 202 2.14 14.64 1.06
CA HIS A 202 0.81 15.10 0.68
C HIS A 202 0.93 16.34 -0.21
N PRO A 203 0.29 16.37 -1.40
CA PRO A 203 0.20 17.60 -2.17
C PRO A 203 -0.54 18.65 -1.31
N GLU A 204 0.06 19.83 -1.17
CA GLU A 204 -0.59 20.96 -0.50
C GLU A 204 -1.96 21.19 -1.17
N LYS A 205 -2.99 21.33 -0.33
CA LYS A 205 -4.38 21.57 -0.77
C LYS A 205 -4.52 22.93 -1.44
#